data_AF-A0A7V3JQ73-F1
#
_entry.id   AF-A0A7V3JQ73-F1
#
_cell.length_a   1.000
_cell.length_b   1.000
_cell.length_c   1.000
_cell.angle_alpha   90.00
_cell.angle_beta   90.00
_cell.angle_gamma   90.00
#
_symmetry.space_group_name_H-M   'P 1'
#
loop_
_entity.id
_entity.type
_entity.pdbx_description
1 polymer ?
#
loop_
_entity_poly.entity_id
_entity_poly.type
_entity_poly.pdbx_seq_one_letter_code
_entity_poly.pdbx_strand_id
1 'polypeptide(L)' 'MAKHPLGTAWHSCALFLTDNVGTQIDALCHATEGDDDRWYNGFTEGQWGGNWGPRKCDAAIIPPMVARAC' A
#
# COMPACT_ATOMS: atom_id res chain seq x y z
N MET A 1 -0.34 44.00 -0.88
CA MET A 1 -1.45 43.33 -1.58
C MET A 1 -2.62 43.20 -0.61
N ALA A 2 -3.85 43.50 -1.03
CA ALA A 2 -5.02 43.39 -0.17
C ALA A 2 -5.34 41.90 0.09
N LYS A 3 -5.49 41.51 1.36
CA LYS A 3 -5.92 40.16 1.74
C LYS A 3 -7.41 39.96 1.43
N HIS A 4 -7.81 38.72 1.16
CA HIS A 4 -9.22 38.36 0.98
C HIS A 4 -10.06 38.83 2.20
N PRO A 5 -11.29 39.36 2.03
CA PRO A 5 -12.08 39.94 3.12
C PRO A 5 -12.34 39.01 4.31
N LEU A 6 -12.40 37.69 4.08
CA LEU A 6 -12.55 36.67 5.13
C LEU A 6 -11.22 36.25 5.79
N GLY A 7 -10.08 36.71 5.29
CA GLY A 7 -8.75 36.33 5.79
C GLY A 7 -8.31 34.89 5.49
N THR A 8 -9.10 34.09 4.76
CA THR A 8 -8.80 32.70 4.43
C THR A 8 -7.68 32.58 3.39
N ALA A 9 -6.76 31.63 3.60
CA ALA A 9 -5.72 31.24 2.65
C ALA A 9 -5.53 29.71 2.67
N TRP A 10 -5.04 29.15 1.56
CA TRP A 10 -4.86 27.71 1.36
C TRP A 10 -3.43 27.42 0.89
N HIS A 11 -2.88 26.30 1.34
CA HIS A 11 -1.61 25.75 0.87
C HIS A 11 -1.83 24.26 0.59
N SER A 12 -1.32 23.77 -0.53
CA SER A 12 -1.54 22.39 -0.98
C SER A 12 -0.27 21.82 -1.56
N CYS A 13 -0.14 20.49 -1.51
CA CYS A 13 0.91 19.75 -2.18
C CYS A 13 0.32 18.50 -2.84
N ALA A 14 1.00 18.01 -3.87
CA ALA A 14 0.72 16.71 -4.46
C ALA A 14 1.98 15.84 -4.28
N LEU A 15 1.77 14.58 -3.90
CA LEU A 15 2.83 13.59 -3.77
C LEU A 15 2.60 12.50 -4.82
N PHE A 16 3.67 12.12 -5.50
CA PHE A 16 3.70 10.96 -6.39
C PHE A 16 4.59 9.92 -5.72
N LEU A 17 3.98 8.81 -5.32
CA LEU A 17 4.59 7.81 -4.46
C LEU A 17 4.29 6.41 -5.01
N THR A 18 5.12 5.45 -4.62
CA THR A 18 4.83 4.01 -4.77
C THR A 18 4.18 3.49 -3.50
N ASP A 19 3.69 2.26 -3.52
CA ASP A 19 3.27 1.52 -2.32
C ASP A 19 4.44 1.12 -1.42
N ASN A 20 5.67 1.28 -1.91
CA ASN A 20 6.91 0.88 -1.25
C ASN A 20 7.83 2.08 -0.98
N VAL A 21 7.30 3.13 -0.34
CA VAL A 21 8.08 4.32 0.07
C VAL A 21 7.72 4.79 1.48
N GLY A 22 8.76 5.09 2.27
CA GLY A 22 8.63 5.59 3.65
C GLY A 22 8.53 4.47 4.68
N THR A 23 8.03 4.80 5.88
CA THR A 23 7.69 3.80 6.89
C THR A 23 6.42 3.08 6.44
N GLN A 24 6.52 1.77 6.20
CA GLN A 24 5.50 1.02 5.46
C GLN A 24 5.24 -0.37 6.06
N ILE A 25 4.24 -1.04 5.49
CA ILE A 25 3.87 -2.43 5.78
C ILE A 25 3.86 -3.18 4.46
N ASP A 26 4.60 -4.27 4.38
CA ASP A 26 4.62 -5.12 3.20
C ASP A 26 3.51 -6.16 3.31
N ALA A 27 2.59 -6.16 2.34
CA ALA A 27 1.53 -7.15 2.26
C ALA A 27 2.10 -8.55 1.97
N LEU A 28 1.33 -9.61 2.24
CA LEU A 28 1.80 -10.99 2.13
C LEU A 28 2.05 -11.47 0.69
N CYS A 29 1.65 -10.66 -0.30
CA CYS A 29 1.95 -10.83 -1.72
C CYS A 29 3.17 -10.00 -2.20
N HIS A 30 3.86 -9.27 -1.31
CA HIS A 30 4.98 -8.38 -1.68
C HIS A 30 6.20 -9.16 -2.21
N ALA A 31 6.39 -10.39 -1.74
CA ALA A 31 7.48 -11.26 -2.15
C ALA A 31 6.95 -12.66 -2.53
N THR A 32 7.61 -13.26 -3.52
CA THR A 32 7.40 -14.64 -3.95
C THR A 32 8.62 -15.48 -3.60
N GLU A 33 8.46 -16.81 -3.53
CA GLU A 33 9.58 -17.75 -3.44
C GLU A 33 9.36 -19.00 -4.31
N GLY A 34 10.45 -19.72 -4.58
CA GLY A 34 10.44 -20.98 -5.33
C GLY A 34 10.24 -20.80 -6.84
N ASP A 35 10.28 -21.92 -7.56
CA ASP A 35 10.25 -21.93 -9.03
C ASP A 35 8.88 -21.54 -9.63
N ASP A 36 7.83 -21.53 -8.81
CA ASP A 36 6.44 -21.24 -9.20
C ASP A 36 5.93 -19.88 -8.70
N ASP A 37 6.81 -19.03 -8.18
CA ASP A 37 6.49 -17.70 -7.64
C ASP A 37 5.35 -17.77 -6.62
N ARG A 38 5.52 -18.57 -5.57
CA ARG A 38 4.48 -18.76 -4.54
C ARG A 38 4.53 -17.66 -3.50
N TRP A 39 3.36 -17.20 -3.07
CA TRP A 39 3.12 -16.30 -1.95
C TRP A 39 2.82 -17.09 -0.66
N TYR A 40 2.60 -16.35 0.43
CA TYR A 40 2.05 -16.91 1.66
C TYR A 40 0.78 -17.75 1.41
N ASN A 41 0.63 -18.84 2.18
CA ASN A 41 -0.52 -19.74 2.13
C ASN A 41 -0.70 -20.50 0.78
N GLY A 42 0.37 -20.62 -0.01
CA GLY A 42 0.39 -21.46 -1.22
C GLY A 42 -0.32 -20.87 -2.43
N PHE A 43 -0.65 -19.57 -2.40
CA PHE A 43 -1.08 -18.86 -3.61
C PHE A 43 0.10 -18.66 -4.55
N THR A 44 -0.13 -18.55 -5.86
CA THR A 44 0.93 -18.30 -6.84
C THR A 44 0.66 -17.04 -7.66
N GLU A 45 1.74 -16.39 -8.09
CA GLU A 45 1.67 -15.19 -8.93
C GLU A 45 0.83 -15.43 -10.20
N GLY A 46 1.04 -16.54 -10.89
CA GLY A 46 0.32 -16.85 -12.13
C GLY A 46 -1.19 -17.00 -11.97
N GLN A 47 -1.67 -17.39 -10.78
CA GLN A 47 -3.11 -17.56 -10.52
C GLN A 47 -3.75 -16.31 -9.92
N TRP A 48 -3.03 -15.60 -9.04
CA TRP A 48 -3.60 -14.56 -8.19
C TRP A 48 -3.03 -13.16 -8.46
N GLY A 49 -1.93 -13.05 -9.20
CA GLY A 49 -1.43 -11.81 -9.76
C GLY A 49 -2.41 -11.19 -10.75
N GLY A 50 -2.20 -9.93 -11.10
CA GLY A 50 -3.07 -9.19 -12.01
C GLY A 50 -2.51 -7.83 -12.42
N ASN A 51 -3.01 -7.31 -13.54
CA ASN A 51 -2.57 -6.03 -14.11
C ASN A 51 -2.86 -4.82 -13.20
N TRP A 52 -3.74 -4.97 -12.21
CA TRP A 52 -4.15 -3.93 -11.27
C TRP A 52 -3.80 -4.30 -9.82
N GLY A 53 -2.80 -5.18 -9.67
CA GLY A 53 -2.32 -5.67 -8.39
C GLY A 53 -2.85 -7.07 -8.01
N PRO A 54 -2.44 -7.55 -6.84
CA PRO A 54 -2.76 -8.88 -6.32
C PRO A 54 -4.25 -9.04 -6.01
N ARG A 55 -4.82 -10.23 -6.30
CA ARG A 55 -6.22 -10.58 -5.99
C ARG A 55 -6.36 -11.40 -4.70
N LYS A 56 -5.24 -11.73 -4.06
CA LYS A 56 -5.11 -12.34 -2.73
C LYS A 56 -3.91 -11.74 -2.03
N CYS A 57 -3.93 -11.83 -0.69
CA CYS A 57 -2.81 -11.41 0.16
C CYS A 57 -2.43 -9.91 0.06
N ASP A 58 -3.31 -9.08 -0.52
CA ASP A 58 -3.13 -7.64 -0.63
C ASP A 58 -3.39 -6.90 0.70
N ALA A 59 -2.98 -5.63 0.76
CA ALA A 59 -3.06 -4.82 1.97
C ALA A 59 -4.47 -4.35 2.34
N ALA A 60 -5.43 -4.34 1.41
CA ALA A 60 -6.74 -3.69 1.61
C ALA A 60 -7.60 -4.38 2.67
N ILE A 61 -7.33 -5.65 2.97
CA ILE A 61 -8.03 -6.43 3.99
C ILE A 61 -7.21 -6.69 5.26
N ILE A 62 -5.99 -6.14 5.36
CA ILE A 62 -5.20 -6.23 6.59
C ILE A 62 -5.96 -5.45 7.69
N PRO A 63 -6.31 -6.08 8.82
CA PRO A 63 -6.97 -5.37 9.91
C PRO A 63 -6.02 -4.31 10.51
N PRO A 64 -6.55 -3.24 11.13
CA PRO A 64 -5.70 -2.26 11.81
C PRO A 64 -4.73 -2.93 12.78
N MET A 65 -3.44 -2.67 12.62
CA MET A 65 -2.40 -3.24 13.49
C MET A 65 -2.24 -2.39 14.75
N VAL A 66 -3.13 -2.59 15.72
CA VAL A 66 -3.06 -1.97 17.05
C VAL A 66 -2.86 -3.07 18.08
N ALA A 67 -1.59 -3.34 18.39
CA ALA A 67 -1.18 -4.36 19.34
C ALA A 67 0.17 -3.98 19.97
N ARG A 68 0.63 -4.77 20.95
CA ARG A 68 2.00 -4.65 21.41
C ARG A 68 2.96 -5.06 20.29
N ALA A 69 3.96 -4.23 20.06
CA ALA A 69 5.13 -4.64 19.30
C ALA A 69 5.81 -5.82 20.01
N CYS A 70 6.42 -6.71 19.22
CA CYS A 70 7.13 -7.89 19.68
C CYS A 70 8.33 -7.57 20.58
#